data_AF-A0A8B5XCS9-F1
#
_entry.id   AF-A0A8B5XCS9-F1
#
_cell.length_a   1.000
_cell.length_b   1.000
_cell.length_c   1.000
_cell.angle_alpha   90.00
_cell.angle_beta   90.00
_cell.angle_gamma   90.00
#
_symmetry.space_group_name_H-M   'P 1'
#
loop_
_entity.id
_entity.type
_entity.pdbx_description
1 polymer ?
#
loop_
_entity_poly.entity_id
_entity_poly.type
_entity_poly.pdbx_seq_one_letter_code
_entity_poly.pdbx_strand_id
1 'polypeptide(L)'
;MPARHRLHTKGSAGMILRLLIAAIITLAGTSGLPSEYIDSESVDLSHLQRDQDDELPTRVYFEETGQYLEDEMLEFWLEYGGVNVFGYPISAPSTSDGMILQYFERTVLEYDPDNSSEVQVQLRHLGAQAAGPSMFRSSAFEPGETTSDGAFEETGHAVGEHFQRYWERHGGIPIFGFPISAEITANGKTIQYFERAVLQYNPDKPRDWRISQPLLGLETAQAKNVDTSRQQRDNDVAVYSDGLFGQGGASSDEPVVYLTFDDGPSGTYTPEVLDLLYDYDAYGTFFVLGQAAEYYPDLIQRMVDDGHTVANHTWDHPQLAGKSFAEVEWQLKETTRAVGSAMAPCMRPPYGSMDSNTRTWSESLGYEVILWDVDPRDWERPGAGVIADRILGSVFPGAVVLLHDGGSERSQSVEALEIVLEELSGQGYRFEPMCR
;
A
#
# COMPACT_ATOMS: atom_id res chain seq x y z
N MET A 1 9.13 52.12 29.84
CA MET A 1 9.76 51.34 30.94
C MET A 1 8.83 51.38 32.14
N PRO A 2 8.66 50.30 32.94
CA PRO A 2 9.19 48.92 32.87
C PRO A 2 8.07 47.86 32.58
N ALA A 3 8.31 46.76 31.85
CA ALA A 3 8.92 45.45 32.20
C ALA A 3 7.94 44.48 32.92
N ARG A 4 7.40 43.48 32.21
CA ARG A 4 7.82 42.05 32.08
C ARG A 4 7.29 41.13 33.19
N HIS A 5 6.40 40.21 32.81
CA HIS A 5 6.66 38.77 32.89
C HIS A 5 5.71 37.99 31.96
N ARG A 6 6.31 37.23 31.02
CA ARG A 6 5.68 36.12 30.29
C ARG A 6 5.77 34.87 31.15
N LEU A 7 4.71 34.09 31.20
CA LEU A 7 4.76 32.66 31.48
C LEU A 7 4.07 31.95 30.32
N HIS A 8 4.85 31.11 29.65
CA HIS A 8 4.39 30.11 28.69
C HIS A 8 3.60 29.03 29.41
N THR A 9 2.45 28.64 28.87
CA THR A 9 1.99 27.25 28.93
C THR A 9 1.43 26.90 27.54
N LYS A 10 2.12 25.98 26.85
CA LYS A 10 1.58 25.15 25.78
C LYS A 10 0.92 23.93 26.45
N GLY A 11 -0.15 23.39 25.89
CA GLY A 11 -0.61 22.03 26.21
C GLY A 11 -2.08 21.79 25.96
N SER A 12 -2.35 20.83 25.07
CA SER A 12 -3.60 20.08 24.88
C SER A 12 -4.81 20.79 24.29
N ALA A 13 -4.92 20.71 22.96
CA ALA A 13 -6.20 20.66 22.26
C ALA A 13 -6.05 19.62 21.13
N GLY A 14 -6.35 18.36 21.46
CA GLY A 14 -6.24 17.22 20.54
C GLY A 14 -6.49 15.89 21.25
N MET A 15 -7.40 15.89 22.22
CA MET A 15 -7.71 14.71 23.04
C MET A 15 -9.20 14.70 23.33
N ILE A 16 -10.05 14.64 22.30
CA ILE A 16 -11.48 14.34 22.44
C ILE A 16 -11.94 13.55 21.21
N LEU A 17 -11.71 12.23 21.22
CA LEU A 17 -12.72 11.25 20.80
C LEU A 17 -12.39 9.85 21.36
N ARG A 18 -12.31 9.74 22.69
CA ARG A 18 -12.50 8.47 23.40
C ARG A 18 -13.62 8.68 24.39
N LEU A 19 -14.83 8.21 24.06
CA LEU A 19 -15.91 7.83 24.99
C LEU A 19 -17.21 7.63 24.21
N LEU A 20 -17.53 6.38 23.86
CA LEU A 20 -18.87 5.77 23.94
C LEU A 20 -18.86 4.48 23.10
N ILE A 21 -18.70 3.34 23.76
CA ILE A 21 -19.60 2.16 23.73
C ILE A 21 -19.04 1.22 24.81
N ALA A 22 -19.57 1.38 26.02
CA ALA A 22 -19.45 0.40 27.10
C ALA A 22 -20.77 0.46 27.88
N ALA A 23 -21.76 -0.31 27.42
CA ALA A 23 -22.83 -0.92 28.21
C ALA A 23 -23.90 -1.46 27.26
N ILE A 24 -23.96 -2.79 27.10
CA ILE A 24 -25.14 -3.67 27.15
C ILE A 24 -24.66 -5.06 26.69
N ILE A 25 -24.45 -5.97 27.64
CA ILE A 25 -25.09 -7.29 27.74
C ILE A 25 -24.47 -7.97 28.97
N THR A 26 -25.24 -7.95 30.06
CA THR A 26 -25.16 -8.97 31.10
C THR A 26 -26.08 -10.12 30.66
N LEU A 27 -25.62 -11.36 30.85
CA LEU A 27 -26.36 -12.64 30.75
C LEU A 27 -26.63 -13.25 29.36
N ALA A 28 -25.69 -14.09 28.91
CA ALA A 28 -25.90 -15.49 28.48
C ALA A 28 -24.51 -16.02 28.08
N GLY A 29 -23.94 -17.01 28.76
CA GLY A 29 -24.14 -18.39 28.34
C GLY A 29 -22.81 -18.96 27.82
N THR A 30 -22.07 -19.58 28.73
CA THR A 30 -21.04 -20.61 28.53
C THR A 30 -20.74 -21.05 27.08
N SER A 31 -19.51 -20.85 26.63
CA SER A 31 -18.79 -21.85 25.82
C SER A 31 -17.34 -21.90 26.33
N GLY A 32 -16.89 -23.11 26.61
CA GLY A 32 -15.74 -23.38 27.45
C GLY A 32 -14.43 -23.35 26.69
N LEU A 33 -13.44 -22.67 27.26
CA LEU A 33 -12.04 -22.94 27.00
C LEU A 33 -11.52 -23.88 28.12
N PRO A 34 -10.74 -24.92 27.79
CA PRO A 34 -10.17 -25.80 28.79
C PRO A 34 -9.14 -25.06 29.64
N SER A 35 -9.38 -25.10 30.95
CA SER A 35 -8.55 -24.56 32.02
C SER A 35 -7.40 -25.53 32.30
N GLU A 36 -6.32 -25.45 31.53
CA GLU A 36 -5.03 -26.08 31.88
C GLU A 36 -3.91 -25.42 31.07
N TYR A 37 -3.43 -24.25 31.51
CA TYR A 37 -2.07 -23.72 31.28
C TYR A 37 -1.95 -22.36 32.00
N ILE A 38 -1.82 -22.40 33.32
CA ILE A 38 -1.21 -21.31 34.08
C ILE A 38 -0.17 -21.98 34.97
N ASP A 39 1.04 -22.13 34.46
CA ASP A 39 2.21 -22.27 35.31
C ASP A 39 2.93 -20.93 35.32
N SER A 40 2.85 -20.25 36.46
CA SER A 40 3.38 -18.92 36.67
C SER A 40 4.87 -19.02 37.01
N GLU A 41 5.73 -19.16 36.01
CA GLU A 41 7.09 -18.66 36.15
C GLU A 41 7.06 -17.16 35.84
N SER A 42 7.26 -16.35 36.87
CA SER A 42 7.42 -14.91 36.74
C SER A 42 8.69 -14.63 35.92
N VAL A 43 8.51 -14.43 34.61
CA VAL A 43 9.54 -13.85 33.76
C VAL A 43 9.83 -12.46 34.32
N ASP A 44 11.09 -12.21 34.68
CA ASP A 44 11.56 -10.89 35.06
C ASP A 44 11.58 -10.00 33.80
N LEU A 45 10.47 -9.27 33.61
CA LEU A 45 10.27 -8.35 32.48
C LEU A 45 10.96 -6.99 32.69
N SER A 46 11.77 -6.82 33.75
CA SER A 46 12.49 -5.56 33.99
C SER A 46 13.56 -5.25 32.94
N HIS A 47 13.88 -6.22 32.07
CA HIS A 47 14.77 -6.05 30.91
C HIS A 47 14.02 -5.83 29.57
N LEU A 48 12.68 -5.92 29.56
CA LEU A 48 11.84 -5.70 28.38
C LEU A 48 11.15 -4.32 28.36
N GLN A 49 11.60 -3.40 29.21
CA GLN A 49 11.42 -1.98 28.89
C GLN A 49 12.36 -1.64 27.74
N ARG A 50 11.89 -1.90 26.51
CA ARG A 50 12.26 -1.05 25.37
C ARG A 50 11.76 0.36 25.71
N ASP A 51 12.66 1.32 25.54
CA ASP A 51 12.38 2.73 25.71
C ASP A 51 11.15 3.14 24.86
N GLN A 52 10.47 4.21 25.28
CA GLN A 52 9.17 4.67 24.78
C GLN A 52 9.13 5.13 23.29
N ASP A 53 10.03 4.70 22.41
CA ASP A 53 10.38 5.43 21.19
C ASP A 53 10.26 4.65 19.84
N ASP A 54 9.53 3.53 19.73
CA ASP A 54 9.27 2.88 18.42
C ASP A 54 8.01 3.48 17.71
N GLU A 55 7.96 4.81 17.57
CA GLU A 55 7.05 5.47 16.61
C GLU A 55 7.73 5.46 15.23
N LEU A 56 6.99 5.10 14.16
CA LEU A 56 7.48 5.30 12.79
C LEU A 56 7.92 6.77 12.64
N PRO A 57 9.04 7.04 11.96
CA PRO A 57 9.56 8.39 11.90
C PRO A 57 8.52 9.28 11.21
N THR A 58 7.98 10.25 11.95
CA THR A 58 7.09 11.26 11.35
C THR A 58 7.87 12.27 10.51
N ARG A 59 9.20 12.14 10.42
CA ARG A 59 10.07 12.99 9.60
C ARG A 59 11.20 12.18 8.99
N VAL A 60 11.44 12.34 7.69
CA VAL A 60 12.52 11.66 6.97
C VAL A 60 13.26 12.55 6.01
N TYR A 61 14.50 12.18 5.72
CA TYR A 61 15.40 12.87 4.81
C TYR A 61 15.61 12.07 3.52
N PHE A 62 15.43 12.70 2.38
CA PHE A 62 15.66 12.11 1.06
C PHE A 62 17.08 12.43 0.62
N GLU A 63 17.93 11.43 0.47
CA GLU A 63 19.33 11.64 0.07
C GLU A 63 19.46 12.11 -1.38
N GLU A 64 18.48 11.82 -2.23
CA GLU A 64 18.43 12.18 -3.65
C GLU A 64 18.38 13.70 -3.83
N THR A 65 17.49 14.36 -3.09
CA THR A 65 17.24 15.80 -3.21
C THR A 65 17.84 16.60 -2.06
N GLY A 66 18.10 15.93 -0.94
CA GLY A 66 18.56 16.55 0.28
C GLY A 66 17.47 17.34 1.03
N GLN A 67 16.22 16.92 0.87
CA GLN A 67 15.06 17.55 1.50
C GLN A 67 14.41 16.63 2.52
N TYR A 68 13.55 17.19 3.36
CA TYR A 68 12.78 16.44 4.34
C TYR A 68 11.32 16.35 3.93
N LEU A 69 10.62 15.33 4.42
CA LEU A 69 9.17 15.27 4.43
C LEU A 69 8.72 14.86 5.83
N GLU A 70 7.64 15.46 6.31
CA GLU A 70 7.18 15.29 7.69
C GLU A 70 5.66 15.26 7.84
N ASP A 71 5.23 14.62 8.92
CA ASP A 71 3.90 14.53 9.49
C ASP A 71 2.82 14.23 8.42
N GLU A 72 1.78 15.06 8.33
CA GLU A 72 0.62 14.81 7.47
C GLU A 72 0.98 14.79 5.98
N MET A 73 2.03 15.52 5.56
CA MET A 73 2.51 15.46 4.18
C MET A 73 3.24 14.16 3.88
N LEU A 74 3.96 13.60 4.86
CA LEU A 74 4.61 12.29 4.74
C LEU A 74 3.57 11.18 4.66
N GLU A 75 2.57 11.19 5.53
CA GLU A 75 1.48 10.21 5.53
C GLU A 75 0.72 10.23 4.20
N PHE A 76 0.31 11.42 3.74
CA PHE A 76 -0.37 11.56 2.45
C PHE A 76 0.50 11.09 1.29
N TRP A 77 1.79 11.44 1.30
CA TRP A 77 2.70 11.03 0.24
C TRP A 77 2.86 9.49 0.20
N LEU A 78 2.95 8.83 1.36
CA LEU A 78 3.02 7.37 1.45
C LEU A 78 1.72 6.70 0.99
N GLU A 79 0.57 7.19 1.46
CA GLU A 79 -0.75 6.62 1.16
C GLU A 79 -1.07 6.64 -0.33
N TYR A 80 -0.71 7.73 -1.03
CA TYR A 80 -1.14 7.98 -2.41
C TYR A 80 -0.07 7.73 -3.47
N GLY A 81 0.94 6.91 -3.15
CA GLY A 81 1.85 6.32 -4.15
C GLY A 81 3.26 6.92 -4.23
N GLY A 82 3.67 7.69 -3.23
CA GLY A 82 5.07 8.03 -2.96
C GLY A 82 5.85 8.60 -4.14
N VAL A 83 7.08 8.12 -4.32
CA VAL A 83 7.99 8.56 -5.41
C VAL A 83 7.34 8.36 -6.78
N ASN A 84 6.54 7.31 -6.96
CA ASN A 84 5.95 6.96 -8.25
C ASN A 84 4.90 7.99 -8.70
N VAL A 85 4.12 8.52 -7.77
CA VAL A 85 3.06 9.50 -8.07
C VAL A 85 3.58 10.93 -7.98
N PHE A 86 4.30 11.26 -6.91
CA PHE A 86 4.68 12.65 -6.60
C PHE A 86 6.12 12.99 -7.00
N GLY A 87 6.99 11.98 -7.09
CA GLY A 87 8.44 12.16 -7.13
C GLY A 87 9.01 12.59 -5.78
N TYR A 88 10.30 12.90 -5.76
CA TYR A 88 10.97 13.32 -4.53
C TYR A 88 10.58 14.75 -4.10
N PRO A 89 10.57 15.06 -2.79
CA PRO A 89 10.44 16.44 -2.34
C PRO A 89 11.67 17.24 -2.78
N ILE A 90 11.46 18.42 -3.37
CA ILE A 90 12.53 19.27 -3.91
C ILE A 90 12.70 20.58 -3.14
N SER A 91 11.82 20.90 -2.19
CA SER A 91 11.94 22.07 -1.31
C SER A 91 11.65 21.73 0.15
N ALA A 92 12.04 22.63 1.05
CA ALA A 92 11.47 22.71 2.39
C ALA A 92 9.97 23.08 2.33
N PRO A 93 9.18 22.74 3.37
CA PRO A 93 7.83 23.29 3.52
C PRO A 93 7.89 24.82 3.69
N SER A 94 6.91 25.51 3.13
CA SER A 94 6.79 26.97 3.17
C SER A 94 5.36 27.40 3.39
N THR A 95 5.12 28.46 4.14
CA THR A 95 3.75 28.94 4.39
C THR A 95 3.35 30.03 3.39
N SER A 96 2.18 29.89 2.77
CA SER A 96 1.55 30.92 1.93
C SER A 96 0.04 30.91 2.17
N ASP A 97 -0.54 32.08 2.44
CA ASP A 97 -2.00 32.27 2.57
C ASP A 97 -2.69 31.33 3.59
N GLY A 98 -2.00 30.97 4.68
CA GLY A 98 -2.51 30.06 5.72
C GLY A 98 -2.27 28.59 5.43
N MET A 99 -1.81 28.25 4.22
CA MET A 99 -1.48 26.89 3.79
C MET A 99 0.01 26.61 3.95
N ILE A 100 0.36 25.35 4.22
CA ILE A 100 1.73 24.85 4.11
C ILE A 100 1.88 24.24 2.73
N LEU A 101 2.91 24.67 1.99
CA LEU A 101 3.21 24.21 0.64
C LEU A 101 4.58 23.54 0.61
N GLN A 102 4.64 22.39 -0.06
CA GLN A 102 5.90 21.73 -0.35
C GLN A 102 5.95 21.29 -1.81
N TYR A 103 7.08 21.56 -2.45
CA TYR A 103 7.30 21.25 -3.86
C TYR A 103 7.92 19.86 -3.97
N PHE A 104 7.39 19.08 -4.92
CA PHE A 104 7.89 17.79 -5.34
C PHE A 104 8.29 17.86 -6.81
N GLU A 105 8.93 16.81 -7.34
CA GLU A 105 9.31 16.79 -8.75
C GLU A 105 8.09 16.95 -9.68
N ARG A 106 6.98 16.26 -9.40
CA ARG A 106 5.80 16.21 -10.28
C ARG A 106 4.65 17.12 -9.86
N THR A 107 4.59 17.49 -8.58
CA THR A 107 3.47 18.31 -8.06
C THR A 107 3.89 19.27 -6.95
N VAL A 108 2.93 20.03 -6.44
CA VAL A 108 3.04 20.78 -5.18
C VAL A 108 1.90 20.31 -4.27
N LEU A 109 2.25 19.83 -3.07
CA LEU A 109 1.28 19.52 -2.04
C LEU A 109 0.97 20.78 -1.22
N GLU A 110 -0.29 20.94 -0.87
CA GLU A 110 -0.82 21.99 -0.01
C GLU A 110 -1.53 21.34 1.18
N TYR A 111 -1.14 21.71 2.39
CA TYR A 111 -1.74 21.27 3.64
C TYR A 111 -2.41 22.45 4.33
N ASP A 112 -3.70 22.31 4.67
CA ASP A 112 -4.46 23.27 5.46
C ASP A 112 -4.57 22.78 6.92
N PRO A 113 -3.76 23.33 7.86
CA PRO A 113 -3.80 22.91 9.25
C PRO A 113 -5.08 23.35 9.99
N ASP A 114 -5.83 24.33 9.44
CA ASP A 114 -7.05 24.87 10.04
C ASP A 114 -8.31 24.21 9.45
N ASN A 115 -8.17 23.34 8.44
CA ASN A 115 -9.27 22.63 7.81
C ASN A 115 -9.70 21.41 8.64
N SER A 116 -10.95 21.45 9.10
CA SER A 116 -11.58 20.35 9.86
C SER A 116 -12.26 19.29 8.99
N SER A 117 -12.19 19.40 7.66
CA SER A 117 -12.67 18.36 6.74
C SER A 117 -11.71 17.18 6.65
N GLU A 118 -12.20 16.03 6.17
CA GLU A 118 -11.44 14.77 6.08
C GLU A 118 -10.23 14.83 5.11
N VAL A 119 -10.12 15.86 4.26
CA VAL A 119 -9.01 15.99 3.28
C VAL A 119 -8.22 17.27 3.53
N GLN A 120 -7.20 17.16 4.38
CA GLN A 120 -6.36 18.31 4.79
C GLN A 120 -5.18 18.56 3.85
N VAL A 121 -4.69 17.52 3.15
CA VAL A 121 -3.61 17.62 2.15
C VAL A 121 -4.19 17.44 0.75
N GLN A 122 -3.83 18.31 -0.19
CA GLN A 122 -4.29 18.29 -1.58
C GLN A 122 -3.17 18.69 -2.54
N LEU A 123 -3.29 18.33 -3.82
CA LEU A 123 -2.39 18.81 -4.86
C LEU A 123 -2.87 20.15 -5.41
N ARG A 124 -1.94 21.07 -5.67
CA ARG A 124 -2.20 22.25 -6.51
C ARG A 124 -2.80 21.83 -7.85
N HIS A 125 -3.64 22.69 -8.41
CA HIS A 125 -4.21 22.56 -9.76
C HIS A 125 -3.16 22.83 -10.87
N LEU A 126 -2.02 22.13 -10.85
CA LEU A 126 -0.92 22.35 -11.80
C LEU A 126 -1.27 21.87 -13.21
N GLY A 127 -2.15 20.88 -13.35
CA GLY A 127 -2.63 20.45 -14.66
C GLY A 127 -3.40 21.55 -15.39
N ALA A 128 -4.29 22.25 -14.70
CA ALA A 128 -4.98 23.43 -15.25
C ALA A 128 -4.01 24.58 -15.58
N GLN A 129 -2.98 24.79 -14.75
CA GLN A 129 -1.95 25.81 -15.02
C GLN A 129 -1.09 25.45 -16.24
N ALA A 130 -0.70 24.18 -16.37
CA ALA A 130 0.08 23.66 -17.50
C ALA A 130 -0.68 23.73 -18.83
N ALA A 131 -2.01 23.58 -18.80
CA ALA A 131 -2.85 23.80 -19.98
C ALA A 131 -2.76 25.25 -20.49
N GLY A 132 -2.63 26.23 -19.58
CA GLY A 132 -2.35 27.63 -19.89
C GLY A 132 -3.29 28.23 -20.95
N PRO A 133 -2.80 29.09 -21.86
CA PRO A 133 -3.62 29.68 -22.93
C PRO A 133 -4.19 28.67 -23.94
N SER A 134 -3.67 27.43 -23.97
CA SER A 134 -4.15 26.37 -24.87
C SER A 134 -5.57 25.93 -24.52
N MET A 135 -5.97 26.06 -23.24
CA MET A 135 -7.33 25.79 -22.76
C MET A 135 -8.40 26.59 -23.51
N PHE A 136 -8.05 27.79 -24.01
CA PHE A 136 -8.98 28.68 -24.72
C PHE A 136 -8.86 28.63 -26.25
N ARG A 137 -7.96 27.80 -26.80
CA ARG A 137 -7.60 27.82 -28.22
C ARG A 137 -7.74 26.47 -28.92
N SER A 138 -7.87 25.38 -28.17
CA SER A 138 -7.97 24.02 -28.68
C SER A 138 -9.34 23.44 -28.36
N SER A 139 -9.97 22.83 -29.37
CA SER A 139 -11.24 22.12 -29.20
C SER A 139 -11.14 20.93 -28.23
N ALA A 140 -9.93 20.43 -27.95
CA ALA A 140 -9.73 19.38 -26.96
C ALA A 140 -10.09 19.81 -25.52
N PHE A 141 -10.15 21.11 -25.24
CA PHE A 141 -10.56 21.65 -23.93
C PHE A 141 -12.01 22.14 -23.92
N GLU A 142 -12.67 22.17 -25.08
CA GLU A 142 -14.11 22.43 -25.15
C GLU A 142 -14.85 21.22 -24.56
N PRO A 143 -15.83 21.41 -23.66
CA PRO A 143 -16.61 20.30 -23.11
C PRO A 143 -17.17 19.43 -24.23
N GLY A 144 -17.05 18.11 -24.10
CA GLY A 144 -17.72 17.18 -25.01
C GLY A 144 -19.23 17.37 -24.95
N GLU A 145 -19.97 16.89 -25.95
CA GLU A 145 -21.41 16.68 -25.74
C GLU A 145 -21.54 15.76 -24.51
N THR A 146 -22.30 16.19 -23.50
CA THR A 146 -22.54 15.51 -22.20
C THR A 146 -23.25 14.15 -22.34
N THR A 147 -23.18 13.55 -23.52
CA THR A 147 -23.80 12.30 -23.96
C THR A 147 -22.79 11.17 -24.17
N SER A 148 -21.48 11.44 -24.04
CA SER A 148 -20.45 10.39 -24.04
C SER A 148 -20.43 9.64 -22.71
N ASP A 149 -20.40 8.31 -22.78
CA ASP A 149 -20.38 7.43 -21.61
C ASP A 149 -19.10 7.72 -20.77
N GLY A 150 -19.26 7.95 -19.47
CA GLY A 150 -18.14 8.24 -18.55
C GLY A 150 -17.67 9.71 -18.45
N ALA A 151 -18.36 10.67 -19.07
CA ALA A 151 -18.03 12.09 -18.88
C ALA A 151 -18.49 12.64 -17.52
N PHE A 152 -17.65 13.47 -16.89
CA PHE A 152 -17.96 14.14 -15.63
C PHE A 152 -18.82 15.39 -15.87
N GLU A 153 -19.85 15.61 -15.06
CA GLU A 153 -20.76 16.76 -15.20
C GLU A 153 -20.02 18.10 -14.97
N GLU A 154 -18.99 18.08 -14.14
CA GLU A 154 -18.21 19.24 -13.70
C GLU A 154 -17.41 19.87 -14.85
N THR A 155 -16.90 19.04 -15.77
CA THR A 155 -16.00 19.49 -16.85
C THR A 155 -16.51 19.15 -18.25
N GLY A 156 -17.46 18.23 -18.37
CA GLY A 156 -17.92 17.68 -19.64
C GLY A 156 -16.88 16.82 -20.36
N HIS A 157 -15.85 16.36 -19.64
CA HIS A 157 -14.79 15.49 -20.17
C HIS A 157 -14.81 14.14 -19.47
N ALA A 158 -14.40 13.09 -20.18
CA ALA A 158 -14.17 11.75 -19.62
C ALA A 158 -12.67 11.50 -19.47
N VAL A 159 -12.27 10.57 -18.59
CA VAL A 159 -10.89 10.09 -18.59
C VAL A 159 -10.68 9.25 -19.86
N GLY A 160 -9.59 9.51 -20.57
CA GLY A 160 -9.26 8.82 -21.81
C GLY A 160 -8.90 7.35 -21.57
N GLU A 161 -9.19 6.50 -22.55
CA GLU A 161 -8.96 5.05 -22.45
C GLU A 161 -7.49 4.71 -22.11
N HIS A 162 -6.52 5.50 -22.58
CA HIS A 162 -5.11 5.27 -22.28
C HIS A 162 -4.77 5.56 -20.82
N PHE A 163 -5.58 6.37 -20.13
CA PHE A 163 -5.32 6.85 -18.78
C PHE A 163 -6.27 6.32 -17.72
N GLN A 164 -7.44 5.78 -18.10
CA GLN A 164 -8.50 5.32 -17.20
C GLN A 164 -7.94 4.45 -16.08
N ARG A 165 -7.26 3.35 -16.43
CA ARG A 165 -6.73 2.40 -15.45
C ARG A 165 -5.67 3.01 -14.53
N TYR A 166 -4.81 3.88 -15.05
CA TYR A 166 -3.78 4.53 -14.24
C TYR A 166 -4.38 5.56 -13.28
N TRP A 167 -5.33 6.36 -13.77
CA TRP A 167 -6.03 7.37 -12.99
C TRP A 167 -6.82 6.71 -11.85
N GLU A 168 -7.53 5.61 -12.11
CA GLU A 168 -8.23 4.83 -11.07
C GLU A 168 -7.27 4.24 -10.03
N ARG A 169 -6.16 3.64 -10.48
CA ARG A 169 -5.19 2.95 -9.59
C ARG A 169 -4.44 3.90 -8.67
N HIS A 170 -4.20 5.15 -9.09
CA HIS A 170 -3.36 6.10 -8.35
C HIS A 170 -4.17 7.24 -7.72
N GLY A 171 -5.40 6.96 -7.32
CA GLY A 171 -6.18 7.84 -6.43
C GLY A 171 -7.15 8.80 -7.14
N GLY A 172 -7.42 8.64 -8.43
CA GLY A 172 -8.56 9.25 -9.13
C GLY A 172 -8.73 10.76 -8.94
N ILE A 173 -9.97 11.19 -8.66
CA ILE A 173 -10.32 12.60 -8.41
C ILE A 173 -9.49 13.21 -7.25
N PRO A 174 -9.33 12.54 -6.09
CA PRO A 174 -8.49 13.07 -5.00
C PRO A 174 -7.09 13.49 -5.45
N ILE A 175 -6.44 12.71 -6.31
CA ILE A 175 -5.06 12.95 -6.72
C ILE A 175 -4.98 13.78 -8.00
N PHE A 176 -5.61 13.35 -9.08
CA PHE A 176 -5.46 13.98 -10.39
C PHE A 176 -6.50 15.08 -10.65
N GLY A 177 -7.62 15.06 -9.92
CA GLY A 177 -8.78 15.91 -10.18
C GLY A 177 -9.58 15.48 -11.42
N PHE A 178 -10.58 16.28 -11.78
CA PHE A 178 -11.40 15.99 -12.96
C PHE A 178 -10.58 16.12 -14.25
N PRO A 179 -10.85 15.31 -15.30
CA PRO A 179 -10.29 15.56 -16.62
C PRO A 179 -10.80 16.90 -17.14
N ILE A 180 -9.92 17.72 -17.72
CA ILE A 180 -10.25 19.06 -18.25
C ILE A 180 -10.02 19.16 -19.77
N SER A 181 -9.70 18.03 -20.39
CA SER A 181 -9.51 17.92 -21.83
C SER A 181 -9.80 16.50 -22.30
N ALA A 182 -10.13 16.34 -23.58
CA ALA A 182 -10.02 15.09 -24.30
C ALA A 182 -8.53 14.68 -24.48
N GLU A 183 -8.28 13.42 -24.83
CA GLU A 183 -6.94 12.97 -25.19
C GLU A 183 -6.41 13.72 -26.42
N ILE A 184 -5.19 14.24 -26.30
CA ILE A 184 -4.48 14.97 -27.35
C ILE A 184 -3.32 14.09 -27.81
N THR A 185 -3.37 13.60 -29.04
CA THR A 185 -2.26 12.84 -29.62
C THR A 185 -1.38 13.76 -30.47
N ALA A 186 -0.10 13.86 -30.13
CA ALA A 186 0.89 14.62 -30.88
C ALA A 186 2.27 13.94 -30.80
N ASN A 187 2.97 13.86 -31.94
CA ASN A 187 4.33 13.31 -32.03
C ASN A 187 4.49 11.90 -31.42
N GLY A 188 3.51 11.02 -31.64
CA GLY A 188 3.55 9.63 -31.15
C GLY A 188 3.27 9.47 -29.64
N LYS A 189 2.90 10.55 -28.96
CA LYS A 189 2.46 10.52 -27.55
C LYS A 189 1.02 10.98 -27.45
N THR A 190 0.30 10.41 -26.49
CA THR A 190 -1.04 10.85 -26.11
C THR A 190 -0.94 11.56 -24.78
N ILE A 191 -1.63 12.69 -24.63
CA ILE A 191 -1.58 13.52 -23.43
C ILE A 191 -3.02 13.83 -23.01
N GLN A 192 -3.30 13.78 -21.72
CA GLN A 192 -4.55 14.31 -21.18
C GLN A 192 -4.27 15.21 -19.98
N TYR A 193 -4.97 16.33 -19.94
CA TYR A 193 -4.94 17.28 -18.83
C TYR A 193 -6.07 16.98 -17.86
N PHE A 194 -5.71 17.00 -16.58
CA PHE A 194 -6.61 16.96 -15.44
C PHE A 194 -6.44 18.26 -14.65
N GLU A 195 -7.32 18.52 -13.69
CA GLU A 195 -7.21 19.73 -12.87
C GLU A 195 -5.85 19.83 -12.16
N ARG A 196 -5.35 18.72 -11.60
CA ARG A 196 -4.15 18.67 -10.76
C ARG A 196 -2.93 18.07 -11.43
N ALA A 197 -3.11 17.32 -12.52
CA ALA A 197 -2.01 16.64 -13.20
C ALA A 197 -2.11 16.67 -14.73
N VAL A 198 -1.00 16.30 -15.37
CA VAL A 198 -0.95 15.99 -16.80
C VAL A 198 -0.42 14.57 -16.94
N LEU A 199 -1.15 13.70 -17.63
CA LEU A 199 -0.71 12.34 -17.91
C LEU A 199 -0.25 12.24 -19.37
N GLN A 200 0.88 11.56 -19.59
CA GLN A 200 1.45 11.32 -20.91
C GLN A 200 1.57 9.81 -21.14
N TYR A 201 0.89 9.32 -22.17
CA TYR A 201 0.99 7.96 -22.67
C TYR A 201 2.01 7.89 -23.82
N ASN A 202 2.95 6.96 -23.70
CA ASN A 202 3.99 6.70 -24.68
C ASN A 202 3.96 5.21 -25.07
N PRO A 203 3.43 4.86 -26.25
CA PRO A 203 3.26 3.46 -26.66
C PRO A 203 4.59 2.72 -26.85
N ASP A 204 5.68 3.44 -27.11
CA ASP A 204 7.02 2.87 -27.35
C ASP A 204 7.74 2.49 -26.05
N LYS A 205 7.14 2.75 -24.88
CA LYS A 205 7.69 2.36 -23.58
C LYS A 205 7.14 0.99 -23.13
N PRO A 206 7.91 0.25 -22.31
CA PRO A 206 7.38 -0.93 -21.61
C PRO A 206 6.13 -0.57 -20.81
N ARG A 207 5.22 -1.53 -20.63
CA ARG A 207 3.85 -1.32 -20.07
C ARG A 207 3.85 -0.44 -18.81
N ASP A 208 4.79 -0.68 -17.90
CA ASP A 208 4.91 0.02 -16.61
C ASP A 208 5.36 1.47 -16.74
N TRP A 209 5.98 1.82 -17.87
CA TRP A 209 6.53 3.14 -18.17
C TRP A 209 5.77 3.85 -19.30
N ARG A 210 4.65 3.26 -19.75
CA ARG A 210 3.82 3.87 -20.81
C ARG A 210 3.18 5.15 -20.32
N ILE A 211 2.80 5.23 -19.05
CA ILE A 211 2.20 6.43 -18.49
C ILE A 211 3.25 7.14 -17.64
N SER A 212 3.41 8.43 -17.87
CA SER A 212 4.35 9.28 -17.17
C SER A 212 3.74 10.64 -16.89
N GLN A 213 4.24 11.29 -15.85
CA GLN A 213 3.87 12.64 -15.48
C GLN A 213 5.04 13.59 -15.77
N PRO A 214 4.80 14.78 -16.36
CA PRO A 214 5.81 15.82 -16.45
C PRO A 214 6.20 16.33 -15.07
N LEU A 215 7.39 16.94 -14.98
CA LEU A 215 7.96 17.47 -13.72
C LEU A 215 7.36 18.85 -13.38
N LEU A 216 6.04 18.96 -13.33
CA LEU A 216 5.34 20.25 -13.18
C LEU A 216 5.65 20.92 -11.85
N GLY A 217 5.91 20.15 -10.79
CA GLY A 217 6.34 20.67 -9.50
C GLY A 217 7.71 21.32 -9.59
N LEU A 218 8.67 20.69 -10.27
CA LEU A 218 9.99 21.26 -10.56
C LEU A 218 9.91 22.53 -11.42
N GLU A 219 9.11 22.51 -12.49
CA GLU A 219 8.89 23.68 -13.35
C GLU A 219 8.29 24.85 -12.56
N THR A 220 7.31 24.57 -11.70
CA THR A 220 6.67 25.59 -10.85
C THR A 220 7.64 26.13 -9.80
N ALA A 221 8.47 25.29 -9.19
CA ALA A 221 9.51 25.69 -8.25
C ALA A 221 10.51 26.67 -8.91
N GLN A 222 10.96 26.35 -10.13
CA GLN A 222 11.84 27.21 -10.90
C GLN A 222 11.19 28.56 -11.24
N ALA A 223 9.95 28.55 -11.74
CA ALA A 223 9.23 29.77 -12.09
C ALA A 223 9.01 30.71 -10.90
N LYS A 224 8.85 30.14 -9.70
CA LYS A 224 8.66 30.89 -8.45
C LYS A 224 9.97 31.19 -7.70
N ASN A 225 11.12 30.78 -8.22
CA ASN A 225 12.42 30.88 -7.55
C ASN A 225 12.42 30.26 -6.14
N VAL A 226 11.78 29.10 -6.00
CA VAL A 226 11.78 28.33 -4.76
C VAL A 226 13.19 27.83 -4.47
N ASP A 227 13.61 27.93 -3.22
CA ASP A 227 14.88 27.37 -2.78
C ASP A 227 14.80 25.83 -2.79
N THR A 228 15.63 25.22 -3.65
CA THR A 228 15.77 23.78 -3.81
C THR A 228 17.14 23.28 -3.33
N SER A 229 17.89 24.14 -2.65
CA SER A 229 19.21 23.79 -2.13
C SER A 229 19.10 22.68 -1.09
N ARG A 230 20.04 21.74 -1.16
CA ARG A 230 20.15 20.62 -0.23
C ARG A 230 20.27 21.14 1.20
N GLN A 231 19.41 20.64 2.08
CA GLN A 231 19.50 20.87 3.50
C GLN A 231 20.49 19.90 4.14
N GLN A 232 21.11 20.34 5.25
CA GLN A 232 21.94 19.46 6.07
C GLN A 232 21.05 18.46 6.78
N ARG A 233 21.47 17.18 6.79
CA ARG A 233 20.78 16.13 7.53
C ARG A 233 21.03 16.28 9.04
N ASP A 234 19.98 16.32 9.84
CA ASP A 234 20.01 16.19 11.29
C ASP A 234 20.37 14.73 11.64
N ASN A 235 21.24 14.51 12.62
CA ASN A 235 21.79 13.18 12.89
C ASN A 235 20.75 12.16 13.40
N ASP A 236 19.66 12.66 13.96
CA ASP A 236 18.53 11.93 14.55
C ASP A 236 17.40 11.68 13.56
N VAL A 237 17.47 12.23 12.34
CA VAL A 237 16.45 12.01 11.31
C VAL A 237 16.83 10.84 10.40
N ALA A 238 15.89 9.91 10.23
CA ALA A 238 16.05 8.76 9.37
C ALA A 238 16.14 9.16 7.88
N VAL A 239 16.95 8.44 7.12
CA VAL A 239 17.02 8.58 5.66
C VAL A 239 15.90 7.75 5.04
N TYR A 240 15.10 8.37 4.18
CA TYR A 240 14.08 7.67 3.42
C TYR A 240 14.68 6.50 2.65
N SER A 241 14.01 5.36 2.74
CA SER A 241 14.17 4.23 1.84
C SER A 241 12.81 3.56 1.71
N ASP A 242 12.57 2.83 0.63
CA ASP A 242 11.30 2.12 0.42
C ASP A 242 10.98 1.19 1.62
N GLY A 243 12.02 0.59 2.23
CA GLY A 243 11.91 -0.27 3.42
C GLY A 243 11.72 0.45 4.77
N LEU A 244 11.77 1.79 4.82
CA LEU A 244 11.56 2.56 6.06
C LEU A 244 10.08 2.69 6.43
N PHE A 245 9.21 2.67 5.42
CA PHE A 245 7.75 2.79 5.58
C PHE A 245 6.98 1.63 4.93
N GLY A 246 7.65 0.82 4.10
CA GLY A 246 7.14 -0.43 3.55
C GLY A 246 7.82 -1.64 4.20
N GLN A 247 7.01 -2.65 4.53
CA GLN A 247 7.46 -3.94 5.02
C GLN A 247 7.79 -4.88 3.84
N GLY A 248 8.96 -5.53 3.91
CA GLY A 248 9.33 -6.75 3.20
C GLY A 248 9.31 -6.71 1.66
N GLY A 249 10.42 -6.31 1.02
CA GLY A 249 10.65 -6.59 -0.40
C GLY A 249 11.74 -5.72 -1.02
N ALA A 250 12.93 -6.27 -1.20
CA ALA A 250 14.06 -5.59 -1.85
C ALA A 250 13.71 -5.16 -3.29
N SER A 251 13.96 -3.89 -3.64
CA SER A 251 14.05 -3.49 -5.04
C SER A 251 15.30 -4.11 -5.66
N SER A 252 15.13 -5.30 -6.22
CA SER A 252 16.08 -5.82 -7.19
C SER A 252 15.59 -5.41 -8.57
N ASP A 253 16.46 -4.82 -9.39
CA ASP A 253 16.25 -4.69 -10.85
C ASP A 253 16.08 -6.07 -11.54
N GLU A 254 16.21 -7.17 -10.81
CA GLU A 254 15.95 -8.51 -11.30
C GLU A 254 14.44 -8.73 -11.46
N PRO A 255 13.98 -9.27 -12.62
CA PRO A 255 12.59 -9.52 -12.88
C PRO A 255 12.11 -10.71 -12.02
N VAL A 256 11.84 -10.47 -10.75
CA VAL A 256 11.31 -11.45 -9.79
C VAL A 256 9.94 -10.98 -9.32
N VAL A 257 9.00 -11.89 -9.12
CA VAL A 257 7.68 -11.62 -8.52
C VAL A 257 7.43 -12.63 -7.41
N TYR A 258 6.88 -12.17 -6.29
CA TYR A 258 6.52 -13.02 -5.16
C TYR A 258 5.02 -13.32 -5.20
N LEU A 259 4.66 -14.51 -5.66
CA LEU A 259 3.27 -14.99 -5.62
C LEU A 259 2.95 -15.49 -4.22
N THR A 260 1.89 -14.97 -3.62
CA THR A 260 1.47 -15.33 -2.26
C THR A 260 0.02 -15.78 -2.22
N PHE A 261 -0.28 -16.79 -1.40
CA PHE A 261 -1.57 -17.46 -1.35
C PHE A 261 -2.10 -17.51 0.08
N ASP A 262 -3.28 -16.94 0.30
CA ASP A 262 -3.94 -16.86 1.60
C ASP A 262 -5.12 -17.86 1.71
N ASP A 263 -5.52 -18.13 2.96
CA ASP A 263 -6.67 -18.95 3.41
C ASP A 263 -6.54 -20.47 3.25
N GLY A 264 -5.51 -20.96 2.57
CA GLY A 264 -5.25 -22.38 2.40
C GLY A 264 -4.73 -23.10 3.67
N PRO A 265 -4.51 -24.42 3.59
CA PRO A 265 -4.76 -25.27 2.44
C PRO A 265 -6.24 -25.62 2.25
N SER A 266 -6.69 -25.76 1.01
CA SER A 266 -7.97 -26.37 0.65
C SER A 266 -7.75 -27.68 -0.12
N GLY A 267 -8.68 -28.63 0.03
CA GLY A 267 -8.56 -29.94 -0.62
C GLY A 267 -8.75 -29.93 -2.14
N THR A 268 -9.22 -28.81 -2.72
CA THR A 268 -9.48 -28.69 -4.17
C THR A 268 -8.48 -27.76 -4.83
N TYR A 269 -8.37 -26.51 -4.37
CA TYR A 269 -7.65 -25.48 -5.12
C TYR A 269 -6.17 -25.41 -4.78
N THR A 270 -5.77 -25.70 -3.54
CA THR A 270 -4.35 -25.75 -3.19
C THR A 270 -3.57 -26.77 -4.03
N PRO A 271 -4.05 -28.03 -4.25
CA PRO A 271 -3.41 -28.94 -5.19
C PRO A 271 -3.26 -28.39 -6.61
N GLU A 272 -4.31 -27.72 -7.14
CA GLU A 272 -4.29 -27.15 -8.49
C GLU A 272 -3.29 -25.99 -8.62
N VAL A 273 -3.20 -25.13 -7.59
CA VAL A 273 -2.17 -24.09 -7.50
C VAL A 273 -0.77 -24.70 -7.48
N LEU A 274 -0.54 -25.72 -6.66
CA LEU A 274 0.76 -26.40 -6.57
C LEU A 274 1.15 -27.08 -7.90
N ASP A 275 0.19 -27.70 -8.60
CA ASP A 275 0.42 -28.30 -9.91
C ASP A 275 0.84 -27.22 -10.94
N LEU A 276 0.15 -26.07 -10.97
CA LEU A 276 0.50 -24.95 -11.84
C LEU A 276 1.90 -24.38 -11.51
N LEU A 277 2.21 -24.15 -10.23
CA LEU A 277 3.52 -23.63 -9.85
C LEU A 277 4.64 -24.60 -10.28
N TYR A 278 4.43 -25.92 -10.13
CA TYR A 278 5.37 -26.94 -10.59
C TYR A 278 5.59 -26.91 -12.10
N ASP A 279 4.52 -26.83 -12.89
CA ASP A 279 4.57 -26.84 -14.37
C ASP A 279 5.34 -25.64 -14.94
N TYR A 280 5.36 -24.52 -14.20
CA TYR A 280 6.04 -23.28 -14.60
C TYR A 280 7.39 -23.05 -13.91
N ASP A 281 7.93 -24.01 -13.15
CA ASP A 281 9.15 -23.86 -12.32
C ASP A 281 9.08 -22.59 -11.44
N ALA A 282 7.91 -22.37 -10.85
CA ALA A 282 7.58 -21.21 -10.03
C ALA A 282 7.47 -21.61 -8.55
N TYR A 283 7.84 -20.69 -7.67
CA TYR A 283 7.76 -20.90 -6.22
C TYR A 283 6.93 -19.78 -5.57
N GLY A 284 6.07 -20.14 -4.61
CA GLY A 284 5.23 -19.19 -3.89
C GLY A 284 5.33 -19.28 -2.37
N THR A 285 4.73 -18.31 -1.69
CA THR A 285 4.58 -18.30 -0.23
C THR A 285 3.11 -18.47 0.15
N PHE A 286 2.82 -19.50 0.94
CA PHE A 286 1.46 -19.84 1.37
C PHE A 286 1.25 -19.39 2.81
N PHE A 287 0.41 -18.38 3.01
CA PHE A 287 -0.05 -17.96 4.34
C PHE A 287 -1.23 -18.82 4.74
N VAL A 288 -0.97 -19.83 5.56
CA VAL A 288 -1.94 -20.87 5.88
C VAL A 288 -2.73 -20.59 7.17
N LEU A 289 -4.01 -20.96 7.15
CA LEU A 289 -4.83 -21.01 8.35
C LEU A 289 -4.50 -22.23 9.19
N GLY A 290 -4.34 -22.06 10.49
CA GLY A 290 -3.99 -23.15 11.41
C GLY A 290 -5.02 -24.29 11.40
N GLN A 291 -6.31 -23.98 11.38
CA GLN A 291 -7.38 -24.98 11.27
C GLN A 291 -7.29 -25.80 9.96
N ALA A 292 -6.94 -25.14 8.86
CA ALA A 292 -6.80 -25.78 7.56
C ALA A 292 -5.54 -26.66 7.51
N ALA A 293 -4.43 -26.18 8.05
CA ALA A 293 -3.18 -26.93 8.16
C ALA A 293 -3.33 -28.19 9.02
N GLU A 294 -4.08 -28.12 10.13
CA GLU A 294 -4.37 -29.29 10.97
C GLU A 294 -5.19 -30.36 10.20
N TYR A 295 -6.07 -29.93 9.29
CA TYR A 295 -6.90 -30.83 8.50
C TYR A 295 -6.19 -31.39 7.26
N TYR A 296 -5.26 -30.63 6.66
CA TYR A 296 -4.54 -31.01 5.43
C TYR A 296 -3.00 -31.05 5.62
N PRO A 297 -2.47 -31.85 6.56
CA PRO A 297 -1.03 -31.91 6.82
C PRO A 297 -0.23 -32.41 5.60
N ASP A 298 -0.84 -33.27 4.76
CA ASP A 298 -0.21 -33.76 3.53
C ASP A 298 0.06 -32.62 2.53
N LEU A 299 -0.82 -31.60 2.47
CA LEU A 299 -0.61 -30.44 1.60
C LEU A 299 0.45 -29.48 2.15
N ILE A 300 0.56 -29.34 3.47
CA ILE A 300 1.67 -28.61 4.09
C ILE A 300 3.00 -29.28 3.74
N GLN A 301 3.09 -30.62 3.85
CA GLN A 301 4.32 -31.34 3.48
C GLN A 301 4.63 -31.17 1.99
N ARG A 302 3.62 -31.27 1.12
CA ARG A 302 3.77 -31.06 -0.32
C ARG A 302 4.33 -29.66 -0.63
N MET A 303 3.80 -28.60 -0.01
CA MET A 303 4.31 -27.24 -0.20
C MET A 303 5.83 -27.17 0.06
N VAL A 304 6.30 -27.77 1.15
CA VAL A 304 7.71 -27.78 1.52
C VAL A 304 8.54 -28.62 0.55
N ASP A 305 8.06 -29.81 0.18
CA ASP A 305 8.77 -30.73 -0.73
C ASP A 305 8.91 -30.13 -2.14
N ASP A 306 7.91 -29.36 -2.58
CA ASP A 306 7.89 -28.63 -3.86
C ASP A 306 8.69 -27.30 -3.79
N GLY A 307 9.27 -26.97 -2.63
CA GLY A 307 10.18 -25.83 -2.45
C GLY A 307 9.50 -24.50 -2.14
N HIS A 308 8.22 -24.50 -1.80
CA HIS A 308 7.47 -23.30 -1.39
C HIS A 308 7.72 -22.94 0.08
N THR A 309 7.40 -21.70 0.44
CA THR A 309 7.43 -21.27 1.85
C THR A 309 6.03 -21.40 2.46
N VAL A 310 5.93 -21.97 3.67
CA VAL A 310 4.69 -22.01 4.46
C VAL A 310 4.79 -20.98 5.60
N ALA A 311 3.87 -20.03 5.64
CA ALA A 311 3.84 -18.91 6.57
C ALA A 311 2.49 -18.82 7.31
N ASN A 312 2.42 -17.98 8.35
CA ASN A 312 1.31 -17.96 9.29
C ASN A 312 0.18 -17.01 8.87
N HIS A 313 -1.06 -17.49 8.77
CA HIS A 313 -2.24 -16.64 8.53
C HIS A 313 -3.26 -16.67 9.66
N THR A 314 -2.80 -16.88 10.91
CA THR A 314 -3.63 -17.09 12.11
C THR A 314 -4.39 -18.42 12.10
N TRP A 315 -5.07 -18.73 13.21
CA TRP A 315 -5.73 -20.02 13.40
C TRP A 315 -7.06 -20.09 12.65
N ASP A 316 -7.93 -19.09 12.86
CA ASP A 316 -9.32 -19.08 12.37
C ASP A 316 -9.75 -17.75 11.72
N HIS A 317 -8.77 -17.02 11.17
CA HIS A 317 -8.98 -15.82 10.34
C HIS A 317 -9.69 -14.62 11.03
N PRO A 318 -9.37 -14.24 12.29
CA PRO A 318 -9.93 -13.02 12.86
C PRO A 318 -9.21 -11.77 12.36
N GLN A 319 -9.92 -10.65 12.30
CA GLN A 319 -9.27 -9.33 12.27
C GLN A 319 -8.44 -9.15 13.55
N LEU A 320 -7.15 -8.83 13.40
CA LEU A 320 -6.25 -8.68 14.55
C LEU A 320 -6.35 -7.32 15.21
N ALA A 321 -6.69 -6.26 14.46
CA ALA A 321 -6.87 -4.93 15.03
C ALA A 321 -7.86 -4.95 16.21
N GLY A 322 -7.44 -4.37 17.35
CA GLY A 322 -8.24 -4.33 18.58
C GLY A 322 -8.28 -5.64 19.39
N LYS A 323 -7.57 -6.70 18.98
CA LYS A 323 -7.42 -7.93 19.77
C LYS A 323 -6.49 -7.74 20.95
N SER A 324 -6.63 -8.60 21.96
CA SER A 324 -5.70 -8.66 23.08
C SER A 324 -4.42 -9.43 22.72
N PHE A 325 -3.31 -9.17 23.43
CA PHE A 325 -2.06 -9.91 23.26
C PHE A 325 -2.27 -11.43 23.35
N ALA A 326 -3.05 -11.89 24.32
CA ALA A 326 -3.31 -13.31 24.53
C ALA A 326 -4.08 -13.94 23.33
N GLU A 327 -4.99 -13.19 22.71
CA GLU A 327 -5.67 -13.65 21.49
C GLU A 327 -4.69 -13.74 20.32
N VAL A 328 -3.87 -12.70 20.09
CA VAL A 328 -2.85 -12.70 19.01
C VAL A 328 -1.85 -13.84 19.21
N GLU A 329 -1.32 -13.98 20.43
CA GLU A 329 -0.38 -15.04 20.78
C GLU A 329 -0.97 -16.43 20.54
N TRP A 330 -2.22 -16.66 20.95
CA TRP A 330 -2.89 -17.93 20.73
C TRP A 330 -3.06 -18.23 19.23
N GLN A 331 -3.54 -17.24 18.45
CA GLN A 331 -3.73 -17.36 17.01
C GLN A 331 -2.44 -17.77 16.28
N LEU A 332 -1.32 -17.15 16.62
CA LEU A 332 -0.03 -17.41 15.96
C LEU A 332 0.63 -18.69 16.44
N LYS A 333 0.64 -18.95 17.76
CA LYS A 333 1.27 -20.15 18.33
C LYS A 333 0.54 -21.42 17.95
N GLU A 334 -0.79 -21.41 17.94
CA GLU A 334 -1.57 -22.60 17.63
C GLU A 334 -1.44 -23.00 16.15
N THR A 335 -1.41 -22.01 15.27
CA THR A 335 -1.13 -22.21 13.83
C THR A 335 0.26 -22.80 13.62
N THR A 336 1.26 -22.27 14.33
CA THR A 336 2.64 -22.76 14.26
C THR A 336 2.79 -24.17 14.83
N ARG A 337 2.02 -24.50 15.86
CA ARG A 337 1.95 -25.86 16.41
C ARG A 337 1.40 -26.84 15.38
N ALA A 338 0.37 -26.46 14.62
CA ALA A 338 -0.23 -27.31 13.59
C ALA A 338 0.68 -27.52 12.37
N VAL A 339 1.40 -26.48 11.94
CA VAL A 339 2.35 -26.55 10.80
C VAL A 339 3.69 -27.19 11.18
N GLY A 340 4.14 -27.01 12.42
CA GLY A 340 5.41 -27.56 12.92
C GLY A 340 6.65 -26.85 12.37
N SER A 341 7.73 -27.60 12.16
CA SER A 341 9.04 -27.03 11.76
C SER A 341 9.07 -26.42 10.37
N ALA A 342 8.03 -26.62 9.57
CA ALA A 342 7.88 -25.99 8.26
C ALA A 342 7.49 -24.51 8.35
N MET A 343 7.05 -24.04 9.52
CA MET A 343 6.59 -22.66 9.68
C MET A 343 7.75 -21.67 9.52
N ALA A 344 7.65 -20.85 8.48
CA ALA A 344 8.53 -19.72 8.27
C ALA A 344 8.27 -18.60 9.30
N PRO A 345 9.28 -17.76 9.60
CA PRO A 345 9.16 -16.66 10.55
C PRO A 345 8.43 -15.46 9.95
N CYS A 346 7.35 -15.70 9.18
CA CYS A 346 6.51 -14.67 8.59
C CYS A 346 5.04 -14.92 8.90
N MET A 347 4.29 -13.83 8.99
CA MET A 347 2.84 -13.87 9.12
C MET A 347 2.17 -12.80 8.27
N ARG A 348 0.93 -13.05 7.85
CA ARG A 348 0.08 -12.04 7.24
C ARG A 348 -1.21 -11.93 8.06
N PRO A 349 -1.64 -10.72 8.48
CA PRO A 349 -2.88 -10.56 9.20
C PRO A 349 -4.08 -10.73 8.26
N PRO A 350 -5.12 -11.51 8.63
CA PRO A 350 -6.39 -11.55 7.92
C PRO A 350 -6.90 -10.15 7.58
N TYR A 351 -7.39 -9.97 6.35
CA TYR A 351 -7.89 -8.69 5.81
C TYR A 351 -6.85 -7.55 5.77
N GLY A 352 -5.56 -7.81 6.02
CA GLY A 352 -4.58 -6.75 6.28
C GLY A 352 -4.85 -6.00 7.61
N SER A 353 -5.74 -6.51 8.46
CA SER A 353 -6.28 -5.79 9.61
C SER A 353 -5.36 -5.89 10.82
N MET A 354 -4.62 -4.81 11.08
CA MET A 354 -3.69 -4.74 12.20
C MET A 354 -3.52 -3.30 12.70
N ASP A 355 -3.28 -3.16 14.00
CA ASP A 355 -2.89 -1.90 14.65
C ASP A 355 -1.43 -1.96 15.14
N SER A 356 -0.91 -0.86 15.68
CA SER A 356 0.48 -0.78 16.15
C SER A 356 0.83 -1.82 17.23
N ASN A 357 -0.12 -2.11 18.13
CA ASN A 357 0.10 -3.10 19.19
C ASN A 357 0.18 -4.51 18.63
N THR A 358 -0.79 -4.89 17.82
CA THR A 358 -0.93 -6.24 17.25
C THR A 358 0.20 -6.56 16.26
N ARG A 359 0.72 -5.54 15.56
CA ARG A 359 1.99 -5.60 14.82
C ARG A 359 3.17 -5.93 15.72
N THR A 360 3.40 -5.08 16.73
CA THR A 360 4.52 -5.22 17.67
C THR A 360 4.52 -6.57 18.37
N TRP A 361 3.34 -7.08 18.71
CA TRP A 361 3.19 -8.38 19.35
C TRP A 361 3.49 -9.54 18.40
N SER A 362 3.06 -9.46 17.15
CA SER A 362 3.39 -10.49 16.14
C SER A 362 4.91 -10.54 15.90
N GLU A 363 5.56 -9.37 15.84
CA GLU A 363 7.01 -9.24 15.70
C GLU A 363 7.76 -9.73 16.94
N SER A 364 7.27 -9.45 18.16
CA SER A 364 7.89 -9.95 19.39
C SER A 364 7.76 -11.47 19.57
N LEU A 365 6.77 -12.08 18.90
CA LEU A 365 6.61 -13.53 18.79
C LEU A 365 7.49 -14.16 17.70
N GLY A 366 8.28 -13.35 16.99
CA GLY A 366 9.27 -13.81 16.01
C GLY A 366 8.78 -13.85 14.57
N TYR A 367 7.66 -13.19 14.24
CA TYR A 367 7.16 -13.11 12.87
C TYR A 367 7.47 -11.76 12.23
N GLU A 368 8.02 -11.78 11.03
CA GLU A 368 7.94 -10.65 10.12
C GLU A 368 6.51 -10.56 9.57
N VAL A 369 5.92 -9.37 9.60
CA VAL A 369 4.58 -9.17 9.03
C VAL A 369 4.71 -8.84 7.55
N ILE A 370 3.95 -9.53 6.71
CA ILE A 370 4.00 -9.39 5.25
C ILE A 370 2.62 -8.97 4.73
N LEU A 371 2.58 -7.90 3.93
CA LEU A 371 1.39 -7.46 3.20
C LEU A 371 1.58 -7.73 1.69
N TRP A 372 1.05 -6.89 0.82
CA TRP A 372 1.11 -7.07 -0.63
C TRP A 372 1.15 -5.71 -1.35
N ASP A 373 1.68 -5.72 -2.57
CA ASP A 373 1.69 -4.56 -3.48
C ASP A 373 0.54 -4.62 -4.49
N VAL A 374 0.14 -5.84 -4.86
CA VAL A 374 -0.86 -6.12 -5.91
C VAL A 374 -1.99 -6.95 -5.32
N ASP A 375 -3.17 -6.34 -5.22
CA ASP A 375 -4.44 -7.00 -4.89
C ASP A 375 -5.35 -7.07 -6.13
N PRO A 376 -5.55 -8.25 -6.72
CA PRO A 376 -6.44 -8.42 -7.85
C PRO A 376 -7.91 -8.61 -7.46
N ARG A 377 -8.21 -8.70 -6.15
CA ARG A 377 -9.52 -9.02 -5.59
C ARG A 377 -10.13 -10.29 -6.17
N ASP A 378 -9.33 -11.35 -6.24
CA ASP A 378 -9.74 -12.66 -6.75
C ASP A 378 -10.89 -13.27 -5.92
N TRP A 379 -10.93 -12.98 -4.61
CA TRP A 379 -12.02 -13.36 -3.70
C TRP A 379 -13.41 -12.79 -4.08
N GLU A 380 -13.47 -11.67 -4.82
CA GLU A 380 -14.73 -11.12 -5.35
C GLU A 380 -15.27 -11.95 -6.54
N ARG A 381 -14.44 -12.81 -7.13
CA ARG A 381 -14.73 -13.63 -8.32
C ARG A 381 -15.22 -12.81 -9.55
N PRO A 382 -14.44 -11.81 -10.01
CA PRO A 382 -14.81 -10.96 -11.15
C PRO A 382 -14.60 -11.62 -12.53
N GLY A 383 -14.01 -12.82 -12.59
CA GLY A 383 -13.61 -13.55 -13.80
C GLY A 383 -12.10 -13.69 -13.91
N ALA A 384 -11.61 -14.85 -14.35
CA ALA A 384 -10.17 -15.17 -14.43
C ALA A 384 -9.36 -14.14 -15.25
N GLY A 385 -9.85 -13.76 -16.44
CA GLY A 385 -9.20 -12.75 -17.27
C GLY A 385 -9.11 -11.38 -16.60
N VAL A 386 -10.10 -10.99 -15.79
CA VAL A 386 -10.09 -9.72 -15.04
C VAL A 386 -9.06 -9.76 -13.92
N ILE A 387 -8.96 -10.88 -13.21
CA ILE A 387 -7.94 -11.10 -12.17
C ILE A 387 -6.55 -11.03 -12.79
N ALA A 388 -6.30 -11.77 -13.87
CA ALA A 388 -5.02 -11.77 -14.57
C ALA A 388 -4.65 -10.37 -15.09
N ASP A 389 -5.59 -9.64 -15.70
CA ASP A 389 -5.37 -8.28 -16.19
C ASP A 389 -4.99 -7.28 -15.08
N ARG A 390 -5.59 -7.45 -13.88
CA ARG A 390 -5.26 -6.63 -12.71
C ARG A 390 -3.83 -6.91 -12.24
N ILE A 391 -3.41 -8.17 -12.22
CA ILE A 391 -2.05 -8.57 -11.85
C ILE A 391 -1.04 -8.07 -12.88
N LEU A 392 -1.21 -8.46 -14.15
CA LEU A 392 -0.30 -8.10 -15.26
C LEU A 392 -0.26 -6.60 -15.55
N GLY A 393 -1.29 -5.85 -15.15
CA GLY A 393 -1.32 -4.39 -15.24
C GLY A 393 -0.67 -3.67 -14.07
N SER A 394 -0.31 -4.39 -13.01
CA SER A 394 0.10 -3.83 -11.74
C SER A 394 1.46 -4.29 -11.22
N VAL A 395 1.92 -5.45 -11.69
CA VAL A 395 3.15 -6.10 -11.27
C VAL A 395 4.39 -5.33 -11.74
N PHE A 396 5.45 -5.39 -10.95
CA PHE A 396 6.76 -4.82 -11.23
C PHE A 396 7.84 -5.74 -10.60
N PRO A 397 9.13 -5.62 -10.98
CA PRO A 397 10.21 -6.38 -10.33
C PRO A 397 10.22 -6.19 -8.81
N GLY A 398 10.09 -7.29 -8.07
CA GLY A 398 10.01 -7.32 -6.61
C GLY A 398 8.59 -7.31 -6.04
N ALA A 399 7.55 -7.18 -6.85
CA ALA A 399 6.17 -7.06 -6.37
C ALA A 399 5.68 -8.32 -5.63
N VAL A 400 4.94 -8.10 -4.55
CA VAL A 400 4.22 -9.13 -3.78
C VAL A 400 2.75 -9.16 -4.22
N VAL A 401 2.33 -10.28 -4.81
CA VAL A 401 0.98 -10.46 -5.35
C VAL A 401 0.14 -11.29 -4.36
N LEU A 402 -1.01 -10.75 -3.95
CA LEU A 402 -2.01 -11.44 -3.15
C LEU A 402 -2.94 -12.28 -4.04
N LEU A 403 -3.06 -13.56 -3.72
CA LEU A 403 -4.06 -14.49 -4.26
C LEU A 403 -4.60 -15.35 -3.11
N HIS A 404 -5.69 -16.08 -3.35
CA HIS A 404 -6.27 -16.99 -2.37
C HIS A 404 -6.39 -18.40 -2.94
N ASP A 405 -6.02 -19.41 -2.17
CA ASP A 405 -6.18 -20.84 -2.50
C ASP A 405 -7.15 -21.57 -1.53
N GLY A 406 -7.67 -20.85 -0.53
CA GLY A 406 -8.67 -21.35 0.41
C GLY A 406 -9.80 -20.38 0.73
N GLY A 407 -10.52 -20.62 1.84
CA GLY A 407 -11.58 -19.75 2.37
C GLY A 407 -12.94 -19.85 1.63
N SER A 408 -12.96 -20.01 0.30
CA SER A 408 -14.18 -20.30 -0.46
C SER A 408 -13.85 -20.82 -1.87
N GLU A 409 -14.69 -20.54 -2.87
CA GLU A 409 -14.54 -20.99 -4.25
C GLU A 409 -13.44 -20.17 -4.96
N ARG A 410 -12.48 -20.83 -5.63
CA ARG A 410 -11.24 -20.23 -6.18
C ARG A 410 -10.90 -20.65 -7.61
N SER A 411 -11.83 -21.25 -8.36
CA SER A 411 -11.57 -21.65 -9.77
C SER A 411 -11.06 -20.49 -10.62
N GLN A 412 -11.62 -19.29 -10.45
CA GLN A 412 -11.17 -18.11 -11.19
C GLN A 412 -9.76 -17.64 -10.78
N SER A 413 -9.36 -17.84 -9.52
CA SER A 413 -8.01 -17.55 -9.05
C SER A 413 -7.00 -18.51 -9.68
N VAL A 414 -7.34 -19.80 -9.75
CA VAL A 414 -6.51 -20.85 -10.39
C VAL A 414 -6.37 -20.59 -11.91
N GLU A 415 -7.49 -20.34 -12.60
CA GLU A 415 -7.46 -20.01 -14.04
C GLU A 415 -6.68 -18.72 -14.32
N ALA A 416 -6.78 -17.71 -13.44
CA ALA A 416 -6.00 -16.48 -13.58
C ALA A 416 -4.51 -16.70 -13.33
N LEU A 417 -4.16 -17.56 -12.37
CA LEU A 417 -2.77 -17.90 -12.06
C LEU A 417 -2.06 -18.50 -13.27
N GLU A 418 -2.70 -19.41 -14.01
CA GLU A 418 -2.14 -19.98 -15.25
C GLU A 418 -1.80 -18.89 -16.27
N ILE A 419 -2.72 -17.96 -16.52
CA ILE A 419 -2.51 -16.82 -17.43
C ILE A 419 -1.34 -15.95 -16.97
N VAL A 420 -1.26 -15.65 -15.67
CA VAL A 420 -0.19 -14.83 -15.09
C VAL A 420 1.17 -15.51 -15.21
N LEU A 421 1.23 -16.80 -14.90
CA LEU A 421 2.46 -17.59 -15.00
C LEU A 421 2.96 -17.64 -16.45
N GLU A 422 2.07 -17.89 -17.42
CA GLU A 422 2.43 -17.89 -18.85
C GLU A 422 2.98 -16.54 -19.31
N GLU A 423 2.25 -15.46 -19.04
CA GLU A 423 2.60 -14.11 -19.52
C GLU A 423 3.86 -13.56 -18.87
N LEU A 424 4.05 -13.75 -17.56
CA LEU A 424 5.22 -13.23 -16.86
C LEU A 424 6.46 -14.09 -17.12
N SER A 425 6.33 -15.41 -17.24
CA SER A 425 7.45 -16.27 -17.69
C SER A 425 7.91 -15.88 -19.09
N GLY A 426 6.97 -15.59 -20.00
CA GLY A 426 7.27 -15.11 -21.36
C GLY A 426 8.00 -13.75 -21.38
N GLN A 427 7.82 -12.94 -20.34
CA GLN A 427 8.52 -11.66 -20.13
C GLN A 427 9.86 -11.80 -19.40
N GLY A 428 10.22 -13.01 -18.97
CA GLY A 428 11.48 -13.31 -18.27
C GLY A 428 11.43 -13.09 -16.77
N TYR A 429 10.23 -12.98 -16.17
CA TYR A 429 10.09 -12.97 -14.72
C TYR A 429 10.36 -14.36 -14.13
N ARG A 430 10.95 -14.37 -12.94
CA ARG A 430 11.08 -15.54 -12.07
C ARG A 430 10.13 -15.41 -10.90
N PHE A 431 9.72 -16.53 -10.34
CA PHE A 431 8.86 -16.56 -9.16
C PHE A 431 9.61 -17.22 -8.03
N GLU A 432 9.89 -16.45 -6.99
CA GLU A 432 10.61 -16.92 -5.82
C GLU A 432 9.69 -16.81 -4.61
N PRO A 433 9.84 -17.67 -3.60
CA PRO A 433 9.10 -17.51 -2.37
C PRO A 433 9.88 -16.59 -1.42
N MET A 434 9.16 -15.91 -0.55
CA MET A 434 9.73 -15.03 0.47
C MET A 434 9.88 -15.77 1.81
N CYS A 435 10.47 -15.10 2.81
CA CYS A 435 10.54 -15.57 4.20
C CYS A 435 11.38 -16.83 4.44
N ARG A 436 12.42 -17.04 3.63
CA ARG A 436 13.35 -18.18 3.75
C ARG A 436 14.50 -17.93 4.73
#